data_AF-A0A8T4P5D1-F1
#
_entry.id   AF-A0A8T4P5D1-F1
#
_cell.length_a   1.000
_cell.length_b   1.000
_cell.length_c   1.000
_cell.angle_alpha   90.00
_cell.angle_beta   90.00
_cell.angle_gamma   90.00
#
_symmetry.space_group_name_H-M   'P 1'
#
loop_
_entity.id
_entity.type
_entity.pdbx_description
1 polymer ?
#
loop_
_entity_poly.entity_id
_entity_poly.type
_entity_poly.pdbx_seq_one_letter_code
_entity_poly.pdbx_strand_id
1 'polypeptide(L)'
;MKLLFEYEDCVIGIITGILVIGSANVIKIPYNRGLLMVFLPLFFFFSIFDIIHLFKDAESHILIMFLGVLHDLIDMGLVLFLTANLFGIKLGLPLVGMLDEKTMLVGVGIFFIVANALWFFELFKGG
;
A
#
# COMPACT_ATOMS: atom_id res chain seq x y z
N MET A 1 9.95 19.19 0.30
CA MET A 1 9.38 18.28 -0.72
C MET A 1 9.39 16.85 -0.23
N LYS A 2 10.54 16.29 0.17
CA LYS A 2 10.64 14.91 0.71
C LYS A 2 9.62 14.58 1.82
N LEU A 3 9.51 15.46 2.82
CA LEU A 3 8.59 15.29 3.95
C LEU A 3 7.09 15.32 3.56
N LEU A 4 6.74 15.98 2.44
CA LEU A 4 5.36 16.03 1.94
C LEU A 4 4.98 14.71 1.25
N PHE A 5 5.92 14.11 0.52
CA PHE A 5 5.76 12.79 -0.09
C PHE A 5 5.70 11.69 0.98
N GLU A 6 6.60 11.72 1.96
CA GLU A 6 6.58 10.74 3.07
C GLU A 6 5.27 10.79 3.89
N TYR A 7 4.67 11.98 4.04
CA TYR A 7 3.36 12.14 4.67
C TYR A 7 2.23 11.55 3.81
N GLU A 8 2.27 11.81 2.49
CA GLU A 8 1.31 11.26 1.53
C GLU A 8 1.34 9.73 1.54
N ASP A 9 2.52 9.12 1.49
CA ASP A 9 2.68 7.66 1.47
C ASP A 9 2.12 7.02 2.74
N CYS A 10 2.38 7.61 3.91
CA CYS A 10 1.81 7.13 5.16
C CYS A 10 0.27 7.16 5.16
N VAL A 11 -0.32 8.26 4.67
CA VAL A 11 -1.79 8.40 4.60
C VAL A 11 -2.37 7.40 3.62
N ILE A 12 -1.74 7.22 2.46
CA ILE A 12 -2.23 6.27 1.47
C ILE A 12 -2.06 4.83 1.97
N GLY A 13 -0.94 4.49 2.62
CA GLY A 13 -0.74 3.19 3.24
C GLY A 13 -1.80 2.83 4.29
N ILE A 14 -2.23 3.79 5.11
CA ILE A 14 -3.35 3.62 6.06
C ILE A 14 -4.66 3.36 5.30
N ILE A 15 -4.95 4.16 4.27
CA ILE A 15 -6.16 3.98 3.45
C ILE A 15 -6.16 2.60 2.79
N THR A 16 -5.05 2.19 2.18
CA THR A 16 -4.88 0.87 1.57
C THR A 16 -5.12 -0.24 2.59
N GLY A 17 -4.58 -0.14 3.81
CA GLY A 17 -4.83 -1.12 4.87
C GLY A 17 -6.31 -1.23 5.25
N ILE A 18 -7.03 -0.10 5.34
CA ILE A 18 -8.49 -0.07 5.55
C ILE A 18 -9.24 -0.75 4.41
N LEU A 19 -8.85 -0.49 3.15
CA LEU A 19 -9.44 -1.10 1.96
C LEU A 19 -9.25 -2.61 1.94
N VAL A 20 -8.04 -3.09 2.28
CA VAL A 20 -7.73 -4.52 2.39
C VAL A 20 -8.59 -5.19 3.45
N ILE A 21 -8.75 -4.61 4.65
CA ILE A 21 -9.64 -5.16 5.69
C ILE A 21 -11.09 -5.22 5.21
N GLY A 22 -11.58 -4.17 4.55
CA GLY A 22 -12.96 -4.17 4.07
C GLY A 22 -13.18 -5.14 2.90
N SER A 23 -12.15 -5.47 2.12
CA SER A 23 -12.22 -6.52 1.09
C SER A 23 -12.46 -7.92 1.68
N ALA A 24 -12.07 -8.14 2.95
CA ALA A 24 -12.33 -9.35 3.71
C ALA A 24 -13.78 -9.48 4.21
N ASN A 25 -14.67 -8.52 3.86
CA ASN A 25 -16.05 -8.42 4.34
C ASN A 25 -16.18 -8.39 5.87
N VAL A 26 -15.14 -7.95 6.60
CA VAL A 26 -15.16 -7.81 8.06
C VAL A 26 -15.83 -6.51 8.48
N ILE A 27 -15.61 -5.45 7.72
CA ILE A 27 -16.21 -4.13 7.92
C ILE A 27 -16.90 -3.75 6.61
N LYS A 28 -18.21 -3.50 6.65
CA LYS A 28 -18.92 -2.89 5.51
C LYS A 28 -18.54 -1.42 5.44
N ILE A 29 -17.48 -1.12 4.72
CA ILE A 29 -17.12 0.26 4.44
C ILE A 29 -17.95 0.70 3.22
N PRO A 30 -18.75 1.77 3.33
CA PRO A 30 -19.51 2.29 2.20
C PRO A 30 -18.53 2.92 1.20
N TYR A 31 -18.02 2.11 0.28
CA TYR A 31 -17.10 2.59 -0.75
C TYR A 31 -17.85 3.21 -1.91
N ASN A 32 -17.49 4.45 -2.27
CA ASN A 32 -17.79 4.95 -3.60
C ASN A 32 -16.82 4.30 -4.60
N ARG A 33 -17.33 3.36 -5.40
CA ARG A 33 -16.54 2.66 -6.43
C ARG A 33 -15.83 3.62 -7.40
N GLY A 34 -16.41 4.79 -7.67
CA GLY A 34 -15.80 5.82 -8.50
C GLY A 34 -14.55 6.44 -7.87
N LEU A 35 -14.56 6.68 -6.55
CA LEU A 35 -13.37 7.17 -5.84
C LEU A 35 -12.25 6.12 -5.84
N LEU A 36 -12.58 4.84 -5.63
CA LEU A 36 -11.58 3.77 -5.67
C LEU A 36 -10.95 3.61 -7.06
N MET A 37 -11.72 3.77 -8.13
CA MET A 37 -11.21 3.75 -9.49
C MET A 37 -10.23 4.90 -9.79
N VAL A 38 -10.27 5.99 -9.02
CA VAL A 38 -9.33 7.11 -9.14
C VAL A 38 -8.12 6.92 -8.22
N PHE A 39 -8.34 6.51 -6.97
CA PHE A 39 -7.27 6.38 -5.98
C PHE A 39 -6.34 5.18 -6.23
N LEU A 40 -6.86 4.03 -6.69
CA LEU A 40 -6.04 2.84 -6.92
C LEU A 40 -4.97 3.06 -8.03
N PRO A 41 -5.29 3.63 -9.21
CA PRO A 41 -4.28 3.96 -10.21
C PRO A 41 -3.29 5.05 -9.76
N LEU A 42 -3.76 6.05 -9.00
CA LEU A 42 -2.89 7.10 -8.44
C LEU A 42 -1.86 6.50 -7.51
N PHE A 43 -2.27 5.61 -6.60
CA PHE A 43 -1.34 4.91 -5.71
C PHE A 43 -0.32 4.07 -6.45
N PHE A 44 -0.77 3.29 -7.44
CA PHE A 44 0.15 2.51 -8.28
C PHE A 44 1.19 3.40 -8.98
N PHE A 45 0.79 4.60 -9.40
CA PHE A 45 1.70 5.56 -10.00
C PHE A 45 2.71 6.15 -8.99
N PHE A 46 2.27 6.44 -7.77
CA PHE A 46 3.15 6.92 -6.69
C PHE A 46 4.18 5.86 -6.29
N SER A 47 3.78 4.60 -6.11
CA SER A 47 4.73 3.52 -5.80
C SER A 47 5.80 3.34 -6.89
N ILE A 48 5.44 3.53 -8.18
CA ILE A 48 6.44 3.53 -9.27
C ILE A 48 7.40 4.72 -9.13
N PHE A 49 6.87 5.89 -8.80
CA PHE A 49 7.67 7.09 -8.63
C PHE A 49 8.66 6.96 -7.47
N ASP A 50 8.26 6.33 -6.36
CA ASP A 50 9.11 6.06 -5.20
C ASP A 50 10.24 5.09 -5.53
N ILE A 51 9.94 3.98 -6.21
CA ILE A 51 10.97 3.05 -6.71
C ILE A 51 12.01 3.82 -7.55
N ILE A 52 11.57 4.68 -8.46
CA ILE A 52 12.47 5.49 -9.31
C ILE A 52 13.34 6.44 -8.46
N HIS A 53 12.80 7.04 -7.40
CA HIS A 53 13.55 7.95 -6.53
C HIS A 53 14.50 7.21 -5.58
N LEU A 54 14.12 6.03 -5.09
CA LEU A 54 14.99 5.14 -4.30
C LEU A 54 16.25 4.76 -5.07
N PHE A 55 16.15 4.51 -6.38
CA PHE A 55 17.32 4.23 -7.22
C PHE A 55 18.22 5.45 -7.45
N LYS A 56 17.71 6.69 -7.31
CA LYS A 56 18.53 7.91 -7.41
C LYS A 56 19.34 8.18 -6.16
N ASP A 57 18.85 7.76 -4.99
CA ASP A 57 19.52 7.94 -3.68
C ASP A 57 20.41 6.72 -3.29
N ALA A 58 20.56 5.75 -4.19
CA ALA A 58 21.18 4.44 -3.96
C ALA A 58 22.65 4.45 -3.51
N GLU A 59 23.37 5.57 -3.70
CA GLU A 59 24.83 5.63 -3.49
C GLU A 59 25.27 5.44 -2.02
N SER A 60 24.36 5.54 -1.04
CA SER A 60 24.74 5.57 0.39
C SER A 60 24.18 4.41 1.24
N HIS A 61 23.05 3.79 0.88
CA HIS A 61 22.37 2.80 1.73
C HIS A 61 21.67 1.66 0.96
N ILE A 62 22.44 0.76 0.35
CA ILE A 62 21.95 -0.39 -0.44
C ILE A 62 20.90 -1.24 0.27
N LEU A 63 21.05 -1.50 1.58
CA LEU A 63 20.10 -2.32 2.34
C LEU A 63 18.74 -1.62 2.51
N ILE A 64 18.75 -0.31 2.78
CA ILE A 64 17.54 0.51 2.92
C ILE A 64 16.84 0.62 1.56
N MET A 65 17.60 0.79 0.48
CA MET A 65 17.07 0.77 -0.87
C MET A 65 16.37 -0.56 -1.20
N PHE A 66 16.97 -1.71 -0.87
CA PHE A 66 16.34 -3.01 -1.12
C PHE A 66 15.05 -3.20 -0.32
N LEU A 67 15.03 -2.76 0.94
CA LEU A 67 13.83 -2.80 1.78
C LEU A 67 12.74 -1.86 1.27
N GLY A 68 13.10 -0.66 0.79
CA GLY A 68 12.16 0.29 0.18
C GLY A 68 11.54 -0.27 -1.11
N VAL A 69 12.37 -0.79 -2.02
CA VAL A 69 11.87 -1.42 -3.26
C VAL A 69 10.97 -2.62 -2.94
N LEU A 70 11.31 -3.43 -1.94
CA LEU A 70 10.47 -4.56 -1.53
C LEU A 70 9.13 -4.09 -0.97
N HIS A 71 9.13 -3.03 -0.17
CA HIS A 71 7.91 -2.40 0.36
C HIS A 71 7.01 -1.91 -0.79
N ASP A 72 7.55 -1.14 -1.74
CA ASP A 72 6.79 -0.59 -2.87
C ASP A 72 6.22 -1.69 -3.79
N LEU A 73 6.96 -2.79 -3.96
CA LEU A 73 6.46 -3.96 -4.70
C LEU A 73 5.27 -4.65 -3.99
N ILE A 74 5.29 -4.68 -2.65
CA ILE A 74 4.17 -5.21 -1.85
C ILE A 74 2.96 -4.28 -1.99
N ASP A 75 3.17 -2.97 -1.91
CA ASP A 75 2.14 -1.93 -2.09
C ASP A 75 1.45 -2.05 -3.46
N MET A 76 2.25 -2.14 -4.52
CA MET A 76 1.74 -2.37 -5.88
C MET A 76 0.97 -3.69 -5.99
N GLY A 77 1.46 -4.76 -5.38
CA GLY A 77 0.79 -6.05 -5.34
C GLY A 77 -0.57 -6.00 -4.65
N LEU A 78 -0.68 -5.27 -3.54
CA LEU A 78 -1.93 -5.07 -2.80
C LEU A 78 -2.93 -4.23 -3.57
N VAL A 79 -2.47 -3.18 -4.26
CA VAL A 79 -3.38 -2.38 -5.09
C VAL A 79 -3.83 -3.11 -6.34
N LEU A 80 -2.98 -3.94 -6.95
CA LEU A 80 -3.42 -4.86 -8.00
C LEU A 80 -4.47 -5.85 -7.49
N PHE A 81 -4.28 -6.42 -6.30
CA PHE A 81 -5.27 -7.29 -5.66
C PHE A 81 -6.61 -6.57 -5.44
N LEU A 82 -6.59 -5.38 -4.83
CA LEU A 82 -7.79 -4.58 -4.58
C LEU A 82 -8.50 -4.21 -5.88
N THR A 83 -7.75 -3.82 -6.91
CA THR A 83 -8.26 -3.50 -8.24
C THR A 83 -8.95 -4.72 -8.85
N ALA A 84 -8.28 -5.88 -8.84
CA ALA A 84 -8.83 -7.11 -9.36
C ALA A 84 -10.11 -7.53 -8.64
N ASN A 85 -10.14 -7.44 -7.30
CA ASN A 85 -11.31 -7.74 -6.49
C ASN A 85 -12.48 -6.77 -6.82
N LEU A 86 -12.18 -5.48 -7.03
CA LEU A 86 -13.18 -4.46 -7.41
C LEU A 86 -13.81 -4.72 -8.78
N PHE A 87 -13.05 -5.27 -9.73
CA PHE A 87 -13.53 -5.65 -11.07
C PHE A 87 -13.98 -7.11 -11.17
N GLY A 88 -13.93 -7.89 -10.09
CA GLY A 88 -14.26 -9.33 -10.11
C GLY A 88 -13.29 -10.19 -10.95
N ILE A 89 -12.07 -9.70 -11.16
CA ILE A 89 -11.02 -10.38 -11.92
C ILE A 89 -10.24 -11.28 -10.97
N LYS A 90 -10.02 -12.54 -11.37
CA LYS A 90 -9.10 -13.44 -10.66
C LYS A 90 -7.68 -13.26 -11.20
N LEU A 91 -6.78 -12.73 -10.39
CA LEU A 91 -5.35 -12.69 -10.74
C LEU A 91 -4.77 -14.08 -10.51
N GLY A 92 -4.28 -14.73 -11.56
CA GLY A 92 -3.64 -16.07 -11.50
C GLY A 92 -2.26 -16.09 -10.85
N LEU A 93 -1.96 -15.14 -9.96
CA LEU A 93 -0.68 -15.02 -9.28
C LEU A 93 -0.74 -15.74 -7.93
N PRO A 94 0.23 -16.62 -7.59
CA PRO A 94 0.22 -17.38 -6.33
C PRO A 94 0.16 -16.49 -5.09
N LEU A 95 0.87 -15.36 -5.11
CA LEU A 95 0.90 -14.39 -4.02
C LEU A 95 -0.48 -13.73 -3.78
N VAL A 96 -1.24 -13.53 -4.86
CA VAL A 96 -2.60 -12.99 -4.82
C VAL A 96 -3.58 -14.05 -4.28
N GLY A 97 -3.40 -15.32 -4.62
CA GLY A 97 -4.22 -16.40 -4.09
C GLY A 97 -4.10 -16.60 -2.57
N MET A 98 -2.94 -16.30 -1.97
CA MET A 98 -2.79 -16.33 -0.50
C MET A 98 -3.58 -15.20 0.19
N LEU A 99 -3.83 -14.10 -0.53
CA LEU A 99 -4.66 -12.99 -0.07
C LEU A 99 -6.17 -13.26 -0.20
N ASP A 100 -6.61 -14.43 -0.69
CA ASP A 100 -8.03 -14.81 -0.64
C ASP A 100 -8.45 -15.28 0.76
N GLU A 101 -7.50 -15.58 1.66
CA GLU A 101 -7.81 -15.93 3.04
C GLU A 101 -8.18 -14.70 3.87
N LYS A 102 -9.40 -14.72 4.41
CA LYS A 102 -9.95 -13.65 5.26
C LYS A 102 -9.02 -13.23 6.40
N THR A 103 -8.40 -14.20 7.08
CA THR A 103 -7.47 -13.96 8.19
C THR A 103 -6.22 -13.23 7.72
N MET A 104 -5.71 -13.60 6.54
CA MET A 104 -4.53 -12.99 5.95
C MET A 104 -4.81 -11.55 5.50
N LEU A 105 -5.97 -11.28 4.89
CA LEU A 105 -6.39 -9.92 4.54
C LEU A 105 -6.51 -9.00 5.75
N VAL A 106 -7.13 -9.48 6.82
CA VAL A 106 -7.24 -8.69 8.06
C VAL A 106 -5.87 -8.44 8.66
N GLY A 107 -5.02 -9.47 8.73
CA GLY A 107 -3.66 -9.35 9.28
C GLY A 107 -2.79 -8.36 8.50
N VAL A 108 -2.78 -8.49 7.17
CA VAL A 108 -2.03 -7.59 6.27
C VAL A 108 -2.57 -6.17 6.35
N GLY A 109 -3.89 -5.99 6.35
CA GLY A 109 -4.48 -4.67 6.47
C GLY A 109 -4.21 -3.98 7.81
N ILE A 110 -4.25 -4.72 8.94
CA ILE A 110 -3.86 -4.19 10.26
C ILE A 110 -2.38 -3.83 10.27
N PHE A 111 -1.52 -4.71 9.73
CA PHE A 111 -0.09 -4.45 9.62
C PHE A 111 0.17 -3.14 8.86
N PHE A 112 -0.51 -2.92 7.73
CA PHE A 112 -0.39 -1.69 6.94
C PHE A 112 -0.82 -0.45 7.72
N ILE A 113 -1.97 -0.50 8.38
CA ILE A 113 -2.46 0.63 9.19
C ILE A 113 -1.46 0.96 10.30
N VAL A 114 -0.99 -0.05 11.03
CA VAL A 114 -0.10 0.16 12.18
C VAL A 114 1.28 0.61 11.74
N ALA A 115 1.88 -0.03 10.72
CA ALA A 115 3.20 0.32 10.22
C ALA A 115 3.23 1.77 9.69
N ASN A 116 2.25 2.14 8.87
CA ASN A 116 2.16 3.50 8.33
C ASN A 116 1.77 4.54 9.39
N ALA A 117 0.94 4.20 10.39
CA ALA A 117 0.65 5.10 11.50
C ALA A 117 1.85 5.35 12.42
N LEU A 118 2.68 4.32 12.65
CA LEU A 118 3.93 4.46 13.40
C LEU A 118 4.93 5.32 12.65
N TRP A 119 5.10 5.10 11.34
CA TRP A 119 5.95 5.92 10.48
C TRP A 119 5.46 7.37 10.47
N PHE A 120 4.15 7.58 10.27
CA PHE A 120 3.54 8.91 10.37
C PHE A 120 3.91 9.62 11.68
N PHE A 121 3.84 8.92 12.80
CA PHE A 121 4.19 9.49 14.10
C PHE A 121 5.69 9.80 14.26
N GLU A 122 6.57 9.00 13.67
CA GLU A 122 8.01 9.28 13.63
C GLU A 122 8.34 10.51 12.79
N LEU A 123 7.66 10.70 11.65
CA LEU A 123 7.81 11.90 10.82
C LEU A 123 7.46 13.19 11.59
N PHE A 124 6.45 13.14 12.46
CA PHE A 124 6.07 14.27 13.33
C PHE A 124 7.02 14.51 14.52
N LYS A 125 7.80 13.50 14.92
CA LYS A 125 8.78 13.64 16.02
C LYS A 125 10.15 14.15 15.56
N GLY A 126 10.50 13.93 14.29
CA GLY A 126 11.81 14.26 13.71
C GLY A 126 11.83 15.49 12.79
N GLY A 127 10.69 16.15 12.57
CA GLY A 127 10.54 17.34 11.73
C GLY A 127 10.61 18.67 12.47
#